data_AF-A0A356AU63-F1
#
_entry.id   AF-A0A356AU63-F1
#
_cell.length_a   1.000
_cell.length_b   1.000
_cell.length_c   1.000
_cell.angle_alpha   90.00
_cell.angle_beta   90.00
_cell.angle_gamma   90.00
#
_symmetry.space_group_name_H-M   'P 1'
#
loop_
_entity.id
_entity.type
_entity.pdbx_description
1 polymer ?
#
loop_
_entity_poly.entity_id
_entity_poly.type
_entity_poly.pdbx_seq_one_letter_code
_entity_poly.pdbx_strand_id
1 'polypeptide(L)'
;EITDKNSMNNIWHILNNAFVSAAGPGDNDDKPPSGSVYLPGNTSTTSTMSANAPDGPVTAVATLTATLGTSGAASAVIPDDVITDAIANAQAVARAQGKTAHGTSIALNVTMPMGATSLTAILTQSSLNALVSAGVSGLELNGGPVSLSLDLKALQEIQKQSDGKIIISIAPFAGLSNEAKSLLGNRPVYNITI
;
A
#
# COMPACT_ATOMS: atom_id res chain seq x y z
N GLU A 1 -31.94 -29.88 13.46
CA GLU A 1 -31.13 -29.96 12.23
C GLU A 1 -30.16 -28.80 12.24
N ILE A 2 -28.89 -29.14 12.48
CA ILE A 2 -27.72 -28.26 12.43
C ILE A 2 -27.37 -28.16 10.94
N THR A 3 -27.07 -27.00 10.36
CA THR A 3 -25.71 -26.53 9.94
C THR A 3 -26.04 -25.61 8.73
N ASP A 4 -25.50 -24.41 8.54
CA ASP A 4 -24.06 -24.18 8.51
C ASP A 4 -23.67 -22.75 8.84
N LYS A 5 -22.64 -22.65 9.69
CA LYS A 5 -21.92 -21.43 10.08
C LYS A 5 -20.90 -20.99 9.01
N ASN A 6 -21.05 -21.44 7.76
CA ASN A 6 -20.13 -21.14 6.66
C ASN A 6 -20.49 -19.93 5.80
N SER A 7 -21.54 -19.16 6.13
CA SER A 7 -21.84 -17.92 5.38
C SER A 7 -20.87 -16.76 5.68
N MET A 8 -19.83 -16.97 6.51
CA MET A 8 -18.88 -15.92 6.91
C MET A 8 -17.41 -16.22 6.59
N ASN A 9 -17.07 -17.24 5.79
CA ASN A 9 -15.67 -17.63 5.55
C ASN A 9 -15.18 -17.66 4.09
N ASN A 10 -15.86 -17.02 3.14
CA ASN A 10 -15.43 -17.02 1.73
C ASN A 10 -14.68 -15.76 1.26
N ILE A 11 -13.98 -15.04 2.15
CA ILE A 11 -13.20 -13.84 1.78
C ILE A 11 -11.69 -14.11 1.60
N TRP A 12 -11.19 -15.34 1.79
CA TRP A 12 -9.73 -15.58 1.85
C TRP A 12 -9.08 -16.55 0.85
N HIS A 13 -9.73 -16.89 -0.26
CA HIS A 13 -9.05 -17.67 -1.31
C HIS A 13 -9.30 -17.15 -2.72
N ILE A 14 -8.59 -16.08 -3.10
CA ILE A 14 -8.07 -15.94 -4.47
C ILE A 14 -6.62 -15.45 -4.34
N LEU A 15 -5.74 -16.37 -3.95
CA LEU A 15 -4.33 -16.26 -4.29
C LEU A 15 -4.00 -17.48 -5.15
N ASN A 16 -3.46 -17.16 -6.32
CA ASN A 16 -2.42 -17.90 -7.04
C ASN A 16 -2.81 -18.34 -8.46
N ASN A 17 -2.95 -17.37 -9.36
CA ASN A 17 -2.90 -17.66 -10.80
C ASN A 17 -1.90 -16.74 -11.51
N ALA A 18 -1.03 -17.40 -12.29
CA ALA A 18 -0.20 -16.91 -13.38
C ALA A 18 1.22 -16.41 -13.04
N PHE A 19 2.17 -17.34 -13.04
CA PHE A 19 3.42 -17.15 -13.77
C PHE A 19 3.65 -18.35 -14.68
N VAL A 20 3.49 -18.16 -15.99
CA VAL A 20 4.27 -18.91 -16.99
C VAL A 20 4.60 -17.95 -18.12
N SER A 21 5.85 -17.51 -18.16
CA SER A 21 6.48 -16.90 -19.33
C SER A 21 6.84 -18.00 -20.33
N ALA A 22 6.55 -17.79 -21.60
CA ALA A 22 6.93 -18.71 -22.67
C ALA A 22 8.46 -18.72 -22.87
N ALA A 23 9.07 -19.91 -22.81
CA ALA A 23 10.36 -20.22 -23.44
C ALA A 23 10.25 -21.62 -24.07
N GLY A 24 10.72 -21.77 -25.31
CA GLY A 24 10.52 -22.95 -26.16
C GLY A 24 11.16 -24.25 -25.62
N PRO A 25 10.90 -25.39 -26.29
CA PRO A 25 11.28 -26.71 -25.79
C PRO A 25 12.76 -27.00 -26.09
N GLY A 26 13.49 -27.48 -25.08
CA GLY A 26 14.86 -27.94 -25.21
C GLY A 26 15.32 -28.73 -23.98
N ASP A 27 15.12 -30.04 -24.05
CA ASP A 27 15.85 -31.21 -23.51
C ASP A 27 16.54 -31.22 -22.13
N ASN A 28 16.46 -32.42 -21.55
CA ASN A 28 16.81 -32.88 -20.19
C ASN A 28 18.27 -32.65 -19.74
N ASP A 29 18.49 -32.53 -18.41
CA ASP A 29 19.41 -33.40 -17.65
C ASP A 29 19.44 -33.09 -16.13
N ASP A 30 19.50 -34.16 -15.35
CA ASP A 30 19.56 -34.25 -13.88
C ASP A 30 20.82 -33.62 -13.25
N LYS A 31 20.65 -32.76 -12.22
CA LYS A 31 21.57 -32.63 -11.07
C LYS A 31 20.99 -31.75 -9.94
N PRO A 32 21.04 -32.14 -8.64
CA PRO A 32 20.69 -31.25 -7.55
C PRO A 32 21.90 -30.47 -7.01
N PRO A 33 21.72 -29.23 -6.53
CA PRO A 33 22.51 -28.73 -5.40
C PRO A 33 21.60 -28.11 -4.32
N SER A 34 21.70 -28.55 -3.07
CA SER A 34 22.55 -27.92 -2.04
C SER A 34 22.21 -26.46 -1.73
N GLY A 35 21.51 -26.27 -0.61
CA GLY A 35 21.72 -25.21 0.38
C GLY A 35 21.65 -23.74 -0.08
N SER A 36 20.57 -23.06 0.31
CA SER A 36 20.68 -21.66 0.72
C SER A 36 19.68 -21.35 1.83
N VAL A 37 20.22 -20.93 2.97
CA VAL A 37 19.50 -20.38 4.12
C VAL A 37 18.87 -19.06 3.67
N TYR A 38 17.54 -18.96 3.69
CA TYR A 38 16.86 -17.68 3.50
C TYR A 38 16.96 -16.88 4.80
N LEU A 39 17.74 -15.81 4.77
CA LEU A 39 17.66 -14.72 5.73
C LEU A 39 16.30 -14.00 5.54
N PRO A 40 15.62 -13.55 6.61
CA PRO A 40 14.35 -12.84 6.47
C PRO A 40 14.61 -11.42 5.96
N GLY A 41 14.52 -11.23 4.65
CA GLY A 41 14.39 -9.90 4.03
C GLY A 41 12.94 -9.44 4.04
N ASN A 42 12.72 -8.17 4.36
CA ASN A 42 11.41 -7.51 4.44
C ASN A 42 10.54 -7.87 3.22
N THR A 43 9.49 -8.67 3.45
CA THR A 43 8.56 -9.09 2.39
C THR A 43 7.61 -7.94 2.06
N SER A 44 7.72 -7.36 0.87
CA SER A 44 6.67 -6.55 0.26
C SER A 44 6.06 -7.34 -0.90
N THR A 45 4.73 -7.39 -0.97
CA THR A 45 3.99 -8.09 -2.03
C THR A 45 3.07 -7.11 -2.71
N THR A 46 3.04 -7.14 -4.04
CA THR A 46 2.14 -6.32 -4.87
C THR A 46 1.06 -7.21 -5.47
N SER A 47 -0.19 -6.76 -5.40
CA SER A 47 -1.36 -7.39 -6.00
C SER A 47 -2.25 -6.31 -6.63
N THR A 48 -3.17 -6.67 -7.51
CA THR A 48 -4.08 -5.70 -8.15
C THR A 48 -5.53 -6.03 -7.89
N MET A 49 -6.33 -5.00 -7.62
CA MET A 49 -7.79 -5.10 -7.51
C MET A 49 -8.44 -4.10 -8.47
N SER A 50 -9.34 -4.55 -9.33
CA SER A 50 -10.19 -3.61 -10.09
C SER A 50 -11.14 -2.93 -9.11
N ALA A 51 -11.35 -1.61 -9.23
CA ALA A 51 -12.23 -0.87 -8.33
C ALA A 51 -13.64 -1.49 -8.28
N ASN A 52 -14.28 -1.41 -7.11
CA ASN A 52 -15.64 -1.91 -6.88
C ASN A 52 -16.72 -1.17 -7.70
N ALA A 53 -16.37 -0.08 -8.40
CA ALA A 53 -17.25 0.68 -9.27
C ALA A 53 -16.95 0.39 -10.76
N PRO A 54 -17.98 0.18 -11.61
CA PRO A 54 -17.79 -0.09 -13.05
C PRO A 54 -16.86 0.91 -13.76
N ASP A 55 -16.97 2.19 -13.39
CA ASP A 55 -16.26 3.32 -14.02
C ASP A 55 -15.12 3.92 -13.18
N GLY A 56 -14.71 3.25 -12.10
CA GLY A 56 -13.60 3.71 -11.25
C GLY A 56 -12.20 3.43 -11.85
N PRO A 57 -11.15 4.10 -11.35
CA PRO A 57 -9.77 3.79 -11.74
C PRO A 57 -9.40 2.35 -11.38
N VAL A 58 -8.42 1.79 -12.08
CA VAL A 58 -7.84 0.49 -11.69
C VAL A 58 -6.86 0.71 -10.54
N THR A 59 -7.07 0.04 -9.41
CA THR A 59 -6.24 0.20 -8.21
C THR A 59 -5.22 -0.93 -8.04
N ALA A 60 -3.93 -0.61 -8.07
CA ALA A 60 -2.91 -1.54 -7.59
C ALA A 60 -2.76 -1.44 -6.07
N VAL A 61 -2.59 -2.58 -5.43
CA VAL A 61 -2.47 -2.71 -3.99
C VAL A 61 -1.08 -3.25 -3.67
N ALA A 62 -0.29 -2.49 -2.93
CA ALA A 62 0.98 -2.97 -2.39
C ALA A 62 0.84 -3.14 -0.89
N THR A 63 1.33 -4.25 -0.36
CA THR A 63 1.39 -4.49 1.08
C THR A 63 2.80 -4.29 1.61
N LEU A 64 2.91 -3.51 2.67
CA LEU A 64 4.15 -3.16 3.35
C LEU A 64 4.02 -3.55 4.82
N THR A 65 5.13 -3.89 5.47
CA THR A 65 5.16 -4.08 6.92
C THR A 65 5.94 -2.95 7.55
N ALA A 66 5.33 -2.23 8.50
CA ALA A 66 6.03 -1.22 9.26
C ALA A 66 6.89 -1.87 10.35
N THR A 67 8.06 -1.28 10.61
CA THR A 67 8.96 -1.70 11.68
C THR A 67 8.64 -0.94 12.95
N LEU A 68 8.56 -1.64 14.08
CA LEU A 68 8.36 -1.00 15.39
C LEU A 68 9.64 -0.28 15.80
N GLY A 69 9.55 1.03 15.96
CA GLY A 69 10.58 1.87 16.56
C GLY A 69 10.42 1.99 18.06
N THR A 70 11.25 2.83 18.67
CA THR A 70 11.18 3.16 20.09
C THR A 70 9.86 3.85 20.44
N SER A 71 9.31 3.60 21.62
CA SER A 71 8.14 4.30 22.16
C SER A 71 6.81 4.10 21.42
N GLY A 72 6.64 2.99 20.68
CA GLY A 72 5.36 2.66 20.04
C GLY A 72 5.11 3.35 18.69
N ALA A 73 6.15 3.94 18.10
CA ALA A 73 6.12 4.52 16.75
C ALA A 73 6.51 3.49 15.71
N ALA A 74 5.65 3.23 14.72
CA ALA A 74 5.97 2.37 13.59
C ALA A 74 6.52 3.21 12.43
N SER A 75 7.47 2.64 11.68
CA SER A 75 8.04 3.28 10.49
C SER A 75 7.99 2.33 9.28
N ALA A 76 7.52 2.83 8.15
CA ALA A 76 7.53 2.11 6.88
C ALA A 76 8.27 2.95 5.83
N VAL A 77 9.40 2.42 5.34
CA VAL A 77 10.05 2.97 4.14
C VAL A 77 9.35 2.32 2.95
N ILE A 78 8.86 3.13 2.02
CA ILE A 78 8.23 2.68 0.78
C ILE A 78 9.33 2.57 -0.28
N PRO A 79 9.67 1.36 -0.73
CA PRO A 79 10.68 1.17 -1.76
C PRO A 79 10.21 1.72 -3.13
N ASP A 80 11.15 2.17 -3.96
CA ASP A 80 10.84 2.73 -5.28
C ASP A 80 10.25 1.68 -6.23
N ASP A 81 10.78 0.46 -6.19
CA ASP A 81 10.33 -0.68 -6.97
C ASP A 81 8.87 -1.02 -6.65
N VAL A 82 8.45 -0.98 -5.38
CA VAL A 82 7.06 -1.18 -4.98
C VAL A 82 6.12 -0.19 -5.68
N ILE A 83 6.52 1.08 -5.80
CA ILE A 83 5.74 2.11 -6.48
C ILE A 83 5.73 1.90 -7.98
N THR A 84 6.89 1.67 -8.61
CA THR A 84 6.96 1.47 -10.05
C THR A 84 6.22 0.22 -10.50
N ASP A 85 6.29 -0.87 -9.72
CA ASP A 85 5.60 -2.12 -10.00
C ASP A 85 4.09 -1.97 -9.84
N ALA A 86 3.63 -1.27 -8.80
CA ALA A 86 2.22 -1.00 -8.61
C ALA A 86 1.65 -0.16 -9.76
N ILE A 87 2.39 0.87 -10.21
CA ILE A 87 2.01 1.67 -11.39
C ILE A 87 1.93 0.78 -12.64
N ALA A 88 2.98 0.01 -12.92
CA ALA A 88 3.03 -0.86 -14.09
C ALA A 88 1.88 -1.88 -14.10
N ASN A 89 1.60 -2.49 -12.95
CA ASN A 89 0.52 -3.46 -12.79
C ASN A 89 -0.86 -2.81 -12.98
N ALA A 90 -1.13 -1.67 -12.33
CA ALA A 90 -2.39 -0.94 -12.51
C ALA A 90 -2.64 -0.58 -13.98
N GLN A 91 -1.60 -0.10 -14.67
CA GLN A 91 -1.71 0.26 -16.09
C GLN A 91 -1.87 -0.97 -17.01
N ALA A 92 -1.21 -2.08 -16.71
CA ALA A 92 -1.37 -3.34 -17.46
C ALA A 92 -2.81 -3.87 -17.35
N VAL A 93 -3.36 -3.89 -16.13
CA VAL A 93 -4.74 -4.30 -15.86
C VAL A 93 -5.74 -3.34 -16.51
N ALA A 94 -5.51 -2.02 -16.45
CA ALA A 94 -6.34 -1.03 -17.14
C ALA A 94 -6.39 -1.27 -18.65
N ARG A 95 -5.26 -1.62 -19.29
CA ARG A 95 -5.24 -1.97 -20.71
C ARG A 95 -6.01 -3.27 -20.99
N ALA A 96 -5.79 -4.30 -20.19
CA ALA A 96 -6.47 -5.58 -20.36
C ALA A 96 -8.01 -5.48 -20.19
N GLN A 97 -8.46 -4.58 -19.33
CA GLN A 97 -9.89 -4.34 -19.06
C GLN A 97 -10.52 -3.27 -19.97
N GLY A 98 -9.76 -2.65 -20.88
CA GLY A 98 -10.26 -1.52 -21.68
C GLY A 98 -10.57 -0.27 -20.85
N LYS A 99 -10.01 -0.15 -19.65
CA LYS A 99 -10.27 0.93 -18.67
C LYS A 99 -9.21 2.04 -18.67
N THR A 100 -8.39 2.17 -19.71
CA THR A 100 -7.30 3.17 -19.75
C THR A 100 -7.78 4.61 -19.54
N ALA A 101 -9.00 4.94 -19.96
CA ALA A 101 -9.60 6.27 -19.79
C ALA A 101 -10.04 6.56 -18.33
N HIS A 102 -10.22 5.54 -17.49
CA HIS A 102 -10.66 5.70 -16.10
C HIS A 102 -9.50 5.97 -15.13
N GLY A 103 -8.25 5.90 -15.62
CA GLY A 103 -7.04 6.15 -14.83
C GLY A 103 -6.65 4.97 -13.93
N THR A 104 -5.58 5.18 -13.16
CA THR A 104 -5.01 4.20 -12.23
C THR A 104 -4.87 4.80 -10.84
N SER A 105 -5.02 4.00 -9.79
CA SER A 105 -4.80 4.40 -8.40
C SER A 105 -3.84 3.42 -7.72
N ILE A 106 -3.16 3.87 -6.67
CA ILE A 106 -2.23 3.04 -5.89
C ILE A 106 -2.67 3.04 -4.44
N ALA A 107 -2.84 1.86 -3.85
CA ALA A 107 -3.13 1.69 -2.42
C ALA A 107 -1.96 0.98 -1.73
N LEU A 108 -1.40 1.63 -0.73
CA LEU A 108 -0.33 1.11 0.13
C LEU A 108 -0.95 0.64 1.44
N ASN A 109 -1.10 -0.67 1.58
CA ASN A 109 -1.59 -1.30 2.80
C ASN A 109 -0.43 -1.58 3.73
N VAL A 110 -0.34 -0.83 4.83
CA VAL A 110 0.73 -0.94 5.81
C VAL A 110 0.26 -1.78 7.00
N THR A 111 0.83 -2.97 7.12
CA THR A 111 0.68 -3.83 8.29
C THR A 111 1.45 -3.21 9.45
N MET A 112 0.72 -2.83 10.50
CA MET A 112 1.28 -2.21 11.70
C MET A 112 1.74 -3.27 12.70
N PRO A 113 2.90 -3.09 13.35
CA PRO A 113 3.33 -3.97 14.41
C PRO A 113 2.41 -3.83 15.63
N MET A 114 2.24 -4.92 16.37
CA MET A 114 1.38 -4.96 17.55
C MET A 114 1.82 -3.90 18.59
N GLY A 115 0.86 -3.12 19.09
CA GLY A 115 1.11 -2.06 20.07
C GLY A 115 1.59 -0.73 19.47
N ALA A 116 1.81 -0.64 18.16
CA ALA A 116 2.07 0.65 17.52
C ALA A 116 0.82 1.53 17.54
N THR A 117 1.02 2.80 17.88
CA THR A 117 -0.06 3.80 17.96
C THR A 117 0.12 4.95 16.98
N SER A 118 1.28 5.02 16.32
CA SER A 118 1.63 6.03 15.32
C SER A 118 2.38 5.40 14.15
N LEU A 119 2.28 6.01 12.98
CA LEU A 119 2.94 5.62 11.74
C LEU A 119 3.76 6.79 11.18
N THR A 120 4.99 6.50 10.77
CA THR A 120 5.75 7.33 9.84
C THR A 120 5.97 6.55 8.55
N ALA A 121 5.39 7.02 7.46
CA ALA A 121 5.64 6.48 6.13
C ALA A 121 6.60 7.40 5.37
N ILE A 122 7.62 6.81 4.75
CA ILE A 122 8.64 7.54 4.02
C ILE A 122 8.53 7.18 2.55
N LEU A 123 8.13 8.15 1.73
CA LEU A 123 8.10 8.05 0.28
C LEU A 123 9.32 8.78 -0.28
N THR A 124 10.06 8.18 -1.22
CA THR A 124 11.20 8.86 -1.83
C THR A 124 10.73 9.94 -2.82
N GLN A 125 11.63 10.86 -3.18
CA GLN A 125 11.37 11.81 -4.25
C GLN A 125 11.14 11.10 -5.61
N SER A 126 11.91 10.05 -5.90
CA SER A 126 11.77 9.26 -7.13
C SER A 126 10.39 8.62 -7.24
N SER A 127 9.90 8.07 -6.14
CA SER A 127 8.55 7.50 -6.04
C SER A 127 7.46 8.55 -6.26
N LEU A 128 7.57 9.73 -5.63
CA LEU A 128 6.64 10.83 -5.87
C LEU A 128 6.65 11.27 -7.35
N ASN A 129 7.84 11.42 -7.93
CA ASN A 129 7.99 11.78 -9.34
C ASN A 129 7.37 10.72 -10.26
N ALA A 130 7.52 9.43 -9.95
CA ALA A 130 6.93 8.34 -10.72
C ALA A 130 5.39 8.39 -10.67
N LEU A 131 4.80 8.58 -9.48
CA LEU A 131 3.35 8.72 -9.31
C LEU A 131 2.79 9.89 -10.11
N VAL A 132 3.42 11.07 -10.00
CA VAL A 132 2.99 12.28 -10.71
C VAL A 132 3.15 12.12 -12.22
N SER A 133 4.29 11.60 -12.68
CA SER A 133 4.56 11.41 -14.12
C SER A 133 3.66 10.36 -14.75
N ALA A 134 3.29 9.32 -14.00
CA ALA A 134 2.33 8.31 -14.43
C ALA A 134 0.88 8.82 -14.44
N GLY A 135 0.62 10.00 -13.85
CA GLY A 135 -0.72 10.58 -13.77
C GLY A 135 -1.69 9.73 -12.96
N VAL A 136 -1.22 9.09 -11.88
CA VAL A 136 -2.11 8.30 -11.01
C VAL A 136 -3.23 9.19 -10.47
N SER A 137 -4.45 8.69 -10.48
CA SER A 137 -5.64 9.36 -9.96
C SER A 137 -5.57 9.58 -8.45
N GLY A 138 -4.86 8.71 -7.71
CA GLY A 138 -4.59 8.90 -6.30
C GLY A 138 -3.58 7.90 -5.73
N LEU A 139 -3.11 8.24 -4.53
CA LEU A 139 -2.33 7.40 -3.63
C LEU A 139 -3.09 7.27 -2.31
N GLU A 140 -3.37 6.03 -1.90
CA GLU A 140 -3.92 5.71 -0.59
C GLU A 140 -2.83 5.11 0.30
N LEU A 141 -2.71 5.61 1.52
CA LEU A 141 -1.89 5.04 2.58
C LEU A 141 -2.82 4.52 3.67
N ASN A 142 -2.93 3.20 3.76
CA ASN A 142 -3.77 2.50 4.72
C ASN A 142 -2.91 1.93 5.84
N GLY A 143 -2.66 2.73 6.87
CA GLY A 143 -1.96 2.30 8.08
C GLY A 143 -2.89 2.42 9.28
N GLY A 144 -3.38 1.32 9.83
CA GLY A 144 -4.26 1.38 11.00
C GLY A 144 -3.65 2.27 12.09
N PRO A 145 -4.35 3.28 12.65
CA PRO A 145 -5.80 3.51 12.69
C PRO A 145 -6.37 4.53 11.69
N VAL A 146 -5.58 5.09 10.78
CA VAL A 146 -6.01 6.14 9.84
C VAL A 146 -5.67 5.77 8.41
N SER A 147 -6.60 5.98 7.49
CA SER A 147 -6.32 5.97 6.06
C SER A 147 -6.18 7.41 5.55
N LEU A 148 -5.12 7.66 4.78
CA LEU A 148 -4.88 8.93 4.09
C LEU A 148 -4.98 8.71 2.59
N SER A 149 -5.70 9.58 1.88
CA SER A 149 -5.78 9.57 0.43
C SER A 149 -5.31 10.90 -0.13
N LEU A 150 -4.41 10.86 -1.11
CA LEU A 150 -3.87 12.02 -1.81
C LEU A 150 -4.23 11.88 -3.30
N ASP A 151 -4.92 12.87 -3.85
CA ASP A 151 -5.20 12.91 -5.29
C ASP A 151 -3.98 13.41 -6.08
N LEU A 152 -4.05 13.33 -7.41
CA LEU A 152 -2.95 13.80 -8.27
C LEU A 152 -2.57 15.26 -8.01
N LYS A 153 -3.54 16.14 -7.69
CA LYS A 153 -3.27 17.56 -7.44
C LYS A 153 -2.50 17.75 -6.15
N ALA A 154 -2.85 17.00 -5.10
CA ALA A 154 -2.13 16.99 -3.84
C ALA A 154 -0.69 16.46 -4.03
N LEU A 155 -0.52 15.38 -4.80
CA LEU A 155 0.81 14.85 -5.13
C LEU A 155 1.67 15.87 -5.90
N GLN A 156 1.09 16.55 -6.88
CA GLN A 156 1.77 17.63 -7.61
C GLN A 156 2.12 18.81 -6.71
N GLU A 157 1.29 19.12 -5.72
CA GLU A 157 1.55 20.22 -4.79
C GLU A 157 2.67 19.86 -3.79
N ILE A 158 2.67 18.64 -3.27
CA ILE A 158 3.78 18.10 -2.46
C ILE A 158 5.09 18.15 -3.25
N GLN A 159 5.06 17.75 -4.53
CA GLN A 159 6.24 17.78 -5.41
C GLN A 159 6.82 19.18 -5.60
N LYS A 160 6.00 20.25 -5.58
CA LYS A 160 6.48 21.63 -5.68
C LYS A 160 7.10 22.14 -4.38
N GLN A 161 6.64 21.63 -3.24
CA GLN A 161 7.04 22.10 -1.92
C GLN A 161 8.26 21.36 -1.37
N SER A 162 8.60 20.20 -1.94
CA SER A 162 9.73 19.38 -1.50
C SER A 162 10.52 18.81 -2.68
N ASP A 163 11.83 19.00 -2.64
CA ASP A 163 12.81 18.32 -3.51
C ASP A 163 13.41 17.06 -2.85
N GLY A 164 12.93 16.71 -1.65
CA GLY A 164 13.48 15.66 -0.78
C GLY A 164 12.52 14.50 -0.53
N LYS A 165 12.90 13.61 0.38
CA LYS A 165 12.00 12.52 0.82
C LYS A 165 10.75 13.12 1.47
N ILE A 166 9.60 12.50 1.20
CA ILE A 166 8.32 12.90 1.78
C ILE A 166 8.08 12.06 3.03
N ILE A 167 7.79 12.73 4.14
CA ILE A 167 7.59 12.09 5.44
C ILE A 167 6.13 12.32 5.85
N ILE A 168 5.33 11.26 5.75
CA ILE A 168 3.96 11.27 6.19
C ILE A 168 3.93 10.73 7.62
N SER A 169 3.59 11.57 8.60
CA SER A 169 3.48 11.16 9.99
C SER A 169 2.03 11.25 10.47
N ILE A 170 1.58 10.17 11.12
CA ILE A 170 0.26 10.04 11.72
C ILE A 170 0.46 9.63 13.17
N ALA A 171 0.10 10.50 14.11
CA ALA A 171 0.28 10.24 15.54
C ALA A 171 -0.91 10.72 16.37
N PRO A 172 -1.23 10.06 17.50
CA PRO A 172 -2.26 10.54 18.41
C PRO A 172 -1.93 11.95 18.92
N PHE A 173 -2.91 12.84 18.91
CA PHE A 173 -2.77 14.20 19.41
C PHE A 173 -3.23 14.28 20.87
N ALA A 174 -2.29 14.53 21.78
CA ALA A 174 -2.58 14.63 23.22
C ALA A 174 -2.85 16.07 23.70
N GLY A 175 -2.60 17.08 22.87
CA GLY A 175 -2.63 18.51 23.24
C GLY A 175 -4.02 19.16 23.32
N LEU A 176 -5.08 18.38 23.56
CA LEU A 176 -6.46 18.90 23.63
C LEU A 176 -6.71 19.65 24.93
N SER A 177 -7.41 20.80 24.84
CA SER A 177 -7.92 21.51 26.02
C SER A 177 -8.99 20.69 26.76
N ASN A 178 -9.31 21.06 28.00
CA ASN A 178 -10.32 20.35 28.77
C ASN A 178 -11.72 20.48 28.15
N GLU A 179 -12.01 21.65 27.58
CA GLU A 179 -13.26 21.92 26.86
C GLU A 179 -13.34 21.06 25.60
N ALA A 180 -12.24 20.97 24.83
CA ALA A 180 -12.17 20.11 23.66
C ALA A 180 -12.33 18.63 24.03
N LYS A 181 -11.71 18.17 25.12
CA LYS A 181 -11.88 16.80 25.65
C LYS A 181 -13.33 16.52 26.04
N SER A 182 -14.00 17.47 26.69
CA SER A 182 -15.41 17.32 27.08
C SER A 182 -16.33 17.19 25.86
N LEU A 183 -16.08 17.96 24.79
CA LEU A 183 -16.85 17.90 23.55
C LEU A 183 -16.58 16.64 22.74
N LEU A 184 -15.30 16.24 22.66
CA LEU A 184 -14.85 15.09 21.87
C LEU A 184 -15.12 13.74 22.53
N GLY A 185 -15.19 13.71 23.87
CA GLY A 185 -15.32 12.48 24.64
C GLY A 185 -14.17 11.51 24.34
N ASN A 186 -14.49 10.24 24.11
CA ASN A 186 -13.51 9.18 23.85
C ASN A 186 -13.13 9.06 22.35
N ARG A 187 -13.49 10.03 21.51
CA ARG A 187 -13.12 10.00 20.09
C ARG A 187 -11.62 10.25 19.93
N PRO A 188 -10.89 9.42 19.16
CA PRO A 188 -9.46 9.62 18.97
C PRO A 188 -9.21 10.86 18.08
N VAL A 189 -8.13 11.57 18.37
CA VAL A 189 -7.66 12.72 17.56
C VAL A 189 -6.23 12.43 17.14
N TYR A 190 -5.93 12.72 15.88
CA TYR A 190 -4.62 12.49 15.29
C TYR A 190 -4.05 13.78 14.71
N ASN A 191 -2.74 13.93 14.82
CA ASN A 191 -1.96 14.89 14.05
C ASN A 191 -1.46 14.18 12.77
N ILE A 192 -1.68 14.80 11.62
CA ILE A 192 -1.22 14.32 10.32
C ILE A 192 -0.33 15.40 9.71
N THR A 193 0.91 15.05 9.39
CA THR A 193 1.86 15.94 8.73
C THR A 193 2.42 15.28 7.49
N ILE A 194 2.71 16.08 6.48
CA ILE A 194 3.28 15.68 5.19
C ILE A 194 4.39 16.66 4.85
#